data_AF-A0A2M6ZXL2-F1
#
_entry.id   AF-A0A2M6ZXL2-F1
#
_cell.length_a   1.000
_cell.length_b   1.000
_cell.length_c   1.000
_cell.angle_alpha   90.00
_cell.angle_beta   90.00
_cell.angle_gamma   90.00
#
_symmetry.space_group_name_H-M   'P 1'
#
loop_
_entity.id
_entity.type
_entity.pdbx_description
1 polymer ?
#
loop_
_entity_poly.entity_id
_entity_poly.type
_entity_poly.pdbx_seq_one_letter_code
_entity_poly.pdbx_strand_id
1 'polypeptide(L)'
;KCDKTCRMIVLRKNLSVEKGEKVLFDDIRYFFYVTNDRVSSAAKIVHLANQRCNQENLIEQLKNGVRALRMPVDNLVSNWAYMVMASLAWT
;
A
#
# COMPACT_ATOMS: atom_id res chain seq x y z
N LYS A 1 -2.97 -4.52 -26.09
CA LYS A 1 -2.98 -5.82 -25.37
C LYS A 1 -1.55 -6.11 -24.93
N CYS A 2 -1.31 -6.53 -23.69
CA CYS A 2 0.03 -6.91 -23.24
C CYS A 2 0.19 -8.42 -23.48
N ASP A 3 1.06 -8.83 -24.39
CA ASP A 3 1.27 -10.26 -24.74
C ASP A 3 2.22 -10.98 -23.76
N LYS A 4 2.64 -10.31 -22.68
CA LYS A 4 3.57 -10.87 -21.71
C LYS A 4 2.81 -11.65 -20.63
N THR A 5 3.19 -12.91 -20.46
CA THR A 5 2.66 -13.76 -19.38
C THR A 5 3.14 -13.22 -18.03
N CYS A 6 2.19 -12.84 -17.17
CA CYS A 6 2.46 -12.39 -15.80
C CYS A 6 2.40 -13.59 -14.85
N ARG A 7 3.20 -13.56 -13.78
CA ARG A 7 3.14 -14.55 -12.72
C ARG A 7 2.07 -14.14 -11.71
N MET A 8 1.17 -15.06 -11.38
CA MET A 8 0.15 -14.85 -10.35
C MET A 8 0.49 -15.68 -9.11
N ILE A 9 0.44 -15.06 -7.94
CA ILE A 9 0.63 -15.70 -6.64
C ILE A 9 -0.68 -15.56 -5.87
N VAL A 10 -1.19 -16.68 -5.36
CA VAL A 10 -2.44 -16.72 -4.59
C VAL A 10 -2.12 -17.02 -3.13
N LEU A 11 -2.50 -16.12 -2.23
CA LEU A 11 -2.39 -16.30 -0.79
C LEU A 11 -3.77 -16.67 -0.24
N ARG A 12 -3.89 -17.88 0.31
CA ARG A 12 -5.06 -18.29 1.09
C ARG A 12 -4.83 -17.90 2.56
N LYS A 13 -5.70 -17.08 3.12
CA LYS A 13 -5.68 -16.67 4.53
C LYS A 13 -6.95 -17.17 5.20
N ASN A 14 -6.80 -17.99 6.25
CA ASN A 14 -7.91 -18.36 7.11
C ASN A 14 -8.03 -17.30 8.22
N LEU A 15 -9.21 -16.69 8.35
CA LEU A 15 -9.55 -15.74 9.39
C LEU A 15 -10.46 -16.44 10.40
N SER A 16 -9.90 -16.79 11.55
CA SER A 16 -10.67 -17.21 12.72
C SER A 16 -11.26 -15.97 13.38
N VAL A 17 -12.54 -15.66 13.13
CA VAL A 17 -13.24 -14.55 13.79
C VAL A 17 -13.84 -15.06 15.10
N GLU A 18 -13.13 -14.87 16.21
CA GLU A 18 -13.63 -15.19 17.54
C GLU A 18 -14.38 -13.98 18.12
N LYS A 19 -15.71 -14.00 18.04
CA LYS A 19 -16.59 -13.00 18.67
C LYS A 19 -17.27 -13.62 19.91
N GLY A 20 -16.49 -14.07 20.88
CA GLY A 20 -16.98 -14.56 22.17
C GLY A 20 -17.57 -15.98 22.20
N GLU A 21 -17.77 -16.63 21.04
CA GLU A 21 -18.16 -18.05 20.91
C GLU A 21 -17.23 -18.80 19.94
N LYS A 22 -17.21 -20.14 20.00
CA LYS A 22 -16.39 -20.99 19.11
C LYS A 22 -16.67 -20.66 17.64
N VAL A 23 -15.60 -20.51 16.85
CA VAL A 23 -15.65 -20.26 15.40
C VAL A 23 -16.49 -21.34 14.70
N LEU A 24 -17.72 -20.98 14.31
CA LEU A 24 -18.66 -21.89 13.66
C LEU A 24 -18.40 -22.05 12.16
N PHE A 25 -17.66 -21.13 11.52
CA PHE A 25 -17.31 -21.18 10.09
C PHE A 25 -15.93 -20.55 9.82
N ASP A 26 -15.11 -21.20 9.00
CA ASP A 26 -13.84 -20.66 8.52
C ASP A 26 -14.09 -19.51 7.50
N ASP A 27 -13.69 -18.27 7.82
CA ASP A 27 -13.66 -17.17 6.84
C ASP A 27 -12.34 -17.26 6.04
N ILE A 28 -12.39 -17.92 4.88
CA ILE A 28 -11.23 -18.09 4.00
C ILE A 28 -11.21 -16.93 2.98
N ARG A 29 -10.16 -16.10 3.03
CA ARG A 29 -9.91 -15.07 2.03
C ARG A 29 -8.76 -15.43 1.12
N TYR A 30 -8.94 -15.17 -0.17
CA TYR A 30 -7.90 -15.32 -1.19
C TYR A 30 -7.41 -13.94 -1.63
N PHE A 31 -6.11 -13.73 -1.56
CA PHE A 31 -5.45 -12.55 -2.08
C PHE A 31 -4.65 -12.92 -3.33
N PHE A 32 -4.82 -12.12 -4.38
CA PHE A 32 -4.17 -12.35 -5.67
C PHE A 32 -3.11 -11.29 -5.91
N TYR A 33 -1.87 -11.72 -6.08
CA TYR A 33 -0.73 -10.86 -6.37
C TYR A 33 -0.24 -11.14 -7.80
N VAL A 34 -0.33 -10.14 -8.67
CA VAL A 34 0.19 -10.22 -10.04
C VAL A 34 1.56 -9.56 -10.06
N THR A 35 2.58 -10.27 -10.56
CA THR A 35 3.95 -9.76 -10.64
C THR A 35 4.63 -10.17 -11.94
N ASN A 36 5.51 -9.29 -12.42
CA ASN A 36 6.45 -9.60 -13.49
C ASN A 36 7.74 -10.26 -12.96
N ASP A 37 7.95 -10.27 -11.64
CA ASP A 37 9.09 -10.90 -11.00
C ASP A 37 8.94 -12.43 -10.96
N ARG A 38 9.78 -13.10 -11.73
CA ARG A 38 9.81 -14.57 -11.84
C ARG A 38 10.83 -15.23 -10.92
N VAL A 39 11.71 -14.47 -10.28
CA VAL A 39 12.85 -15.00 -9.53
C VAL A 39 12.57 -15.00 -8.03
N SER A 40 11.96 -13.94 -7.50
CA SER A 40 11.68 -13.86 -6.06
C SER A 40 10.72 -14.95 -5.59
N SER A 41 10.88 -15.38 -4.34
CA SER A 41 9.95 -16.32 -3.71
C SER A 41 8.54 -15.72 -3.56
N ALA A 42 7.52 -16.58 -3.54
CA ALA A 42 6.14 -16.12 -3.35
C ALA A 42 5.96 -15.31 -2.05
N ALA A 43 6.60 -15.75 -0.96
CA ALA A 43 6.58 -15.06 0.33
C ALA A 43 7.20 -13.66 0.25
N LYS A 44 8.32 -13.50 -0.48
CA LYS A 44 8.96 -12.19 -0.69
C LYS A 44 8.04 -11.23 -1.44
N ILE A 45 7.35 -11.71 -2.48
CA ILE A 45 6.38 -10.88 -3.22
C ILE A 45 5.22 -10.43 -2.33
N VAL A 46 4.67 -11.34 -1.52
CA VAL A 46 3.60 -11.00 -0.57
C VAL A 46 4.09 -9.95 0.44
N HIS A 47 5.30 -10.11 0.98
CA HIS A 47 5.87 -9.14 1.91
C HIS A 47 6.12 -7.77 1.27
N LEU A 48 6.67 -7.73 0.06
CA LEU A 48 6.85 -6.49 -0.70
C LEU A 48 5.51 -5.79 -0.96
N ALA A 49 4.47 -6.53 -1.33
CA ALA A 49 3.14 -5.96 -1.53
C ALA A 49 2.56 -5.40 -0.22
N ASN A 50 2.83 -6.03 0.92
CA ASN A 50 2.42 -5.52 2.23
C ASN A 50 3.16 -4.23 2.64
N GLN A 51 4.40 -4.02 2.19
CA GLN A 51 5.13 -2.76 2.44
C GLN A 51 4.49 -1.54 1.76
N ARG A 52 3.59 -1.72 0.77
CA ARG A 52 2.84 -0.63 0.15
C ARG A 52 2.03 0.19 1.18
N CYS A 53 1.62 -0.42 2.29
CA CYS A 53 0.94 0.29 3.38
C CYS A 53 1.80 1.42 3.98
N ASN A 54 3.13 1.32 3.95
CA ASN A 54 4.01 2.41 4.40
C ASN A 54 3.86 3.67 3.54
N GLN A 55 3.53 3.51 2.25
CA GLN A 55 3.27 4.64 1.37
C GLN A 55 1.95 5.35 1.72
N GLU A 56 0.95 4.61 2.19
CA GLU A 56 -0.31 5.19 2.68
C GLU A 56 -0.09 5.99 3.98
N ASN A 57 0.75 5.47 4.89
CA ASN A 57 1.16 6.21 6.10
C ASN A 57 1.93 7.48 5.75
N LEU A 58 2.85 7.42 4.78
CA LEU A 58 3.58 8.60 4.32
C LEU A 58 2.64 9.67 3.76
N ILE A 59 1.65 9.26 2.96
CA ILE A 59 0.64 10.18 2.42
C ILE A 59 -0.18 10.80 3.55
N GLU A 60 -0.57 10.03 4.57
CA GLU A 60 -1.28 10.52 5.75
C GLU A 60 -0.47 11.59 6.49
N GLN A 61 0.81 11.31 6.78
CA GLN A 61 1.70 12.24 7.48
C GLN A 61 1.96 13.52 6.68
N LEU A 62 2.13 13.42 5.36
CA LEU A 62 2.28 14.60 4.50
C LEU A 62 1.00 15.44 4.49
N LYS A 63 -0.18 14.81 4.50
CA LYS A 63 -1.46 15.51 4.49
C LYS A 63 -1.83 16.14 5.84
N ASN A 64 -1.60 15.44 6.93
CA ASN A 64 -2.14 15.80 8.25
C ASN A 64 -1.06 16.20 9.26
N GLY A 65 0.11 15.55 9.23
CA GLY A 65 1.25 15.86 10.08
C GLY A 65 1.92 17.18 9.67
N VAL A 66 2.59 17.18 8.52
CA VAL A 66 3.29 18.36 7.98
C VAL A 66 2.34 19.33 7.28
N ARG A 67 1.13 18.85 6.93
CA ARG A 67 0.10 19.63 6.23
C ARG A 67 0.61 20.25 4.92
N ALA A 68 1.38 19.46 4.17
CA ALA A 68 2.00 19.87 2.90
C ALA A 68 1.00 20.42 1.86
N LEU A 69 -0.29 20.08 1.99
CA LEU A 69 -1.37 20.53 1.09
C LEU A 69 -2.12 21.78 1.57
N ARG A 70 -1.80 22.34 2.74
CA ARG A 70 -2.60 23.41 3.36
C ARG A 70 -1.89 24.75 3.47
N MET A 71 -0.63 24.85 3.01
CA MET A 71 0.06 26.14 3.09
C MET A 71 -0.50 27.14 2.08
N PRO A 72 -0.89 28.34 2.52
CA PRO A 72 -1.44 29.36 1.65
C PRO A 72 -0.29 30.05 0.90
N VAL A 73 0.16 29.45 -0.20
CA VAL A 73 1.11 30.10 -1.12
C VAL A 73 0.37 30.65 -2.35
N ASP A 74 0.97 31.68 -2.94
CA ASP A 74 0.33 32.64 -3.86
C ASP A 74 -0.30 32.02 -5.12
N ASN A 75 0.25 30.92 -5.64
CA ASN A 75 -0.25 30.28 -6.87
C ASN A 75 -0.05 28.75 -6.88
N LEU A 76 -0.61 28.09 -7.90
CA LEU A 76 -0.53 26.63 -8.06
C LEU A 76 0.91 26.09 -8.21
N VAL A 77 1.79 26.85 -8.88
CA VAL A 77 3.20 26.47 -9.06
C VAL A 77 3.93 26.52 -7.72
N SER A 78 3.71 27.59 -6.94
CA SER A 78 4.27 27.73 -5.60
C SER A 78 3.74 26.64 -4.66
N ASN A 79 2.45 26.27 -4.76
CA ASN A 79 1.88 25.15 -3.99
C ASN A 79 2.62 23.84 -4.28
N TRP A 80 2.88 23.55 -5.55
CA TRP A 80 3.65 22.38 -5.97
C TRP A 80 5.08 22.40 -5.46
N ALA A 81 5.78 23.53 -5.61
CA ALA A 81 7.15 23.67 -5.09
C ALA A 81 7.19 23.43 -3.57
N TYR A 82 6.21 23.97 -2.84
CA TYR A 82 6.09 23.74 -1.41
C TYR A 82 5.84 22.27 -1.06
N MET A 83 4.92 21.59 -1.77
CA MET A 83 4.68 20.15 -1.58
C MET A 83 5.95 19.32 -1.81
N VAL A 84 6.73 19.63 -2.84
CA VAL A 84 7.99 18.93 -3.15
C VAL A 84 9.01 19.15 -2.03
N MET A 85 9.23 20.41 -1.61
CA MET A 85 10.13 20.72 -0.50
C MET A 85 9.72 20.02 0.81
N ALA A 86 8.43 20.05 1.15
CA ALA A 86 7.89 19.40 2.34
C ALA A 86 8.03 17.87 2.26
N SER A 87 7.81 17.28 1.08
CA SER A 87 7.98 15.83 0.88
C SER A 87 9.43 15.40 1.06
N LEU A 88 10.39 16.10 0.44
CA LEU A 88 11.82 15.83 0.54
C LEU A 88 12.37 16.02 1.96
N ALA A 89 11.87 16.99 2.72
CA ALA A 89 12.31 17.19 4.10
C ALA A 89 11.74 16.15 5.08
N TRP A 90 10.65 15.48 4.71
CA TRP A 90 9.93 14.55 5.58
C TRP A 90 10.25 13.07 5.32
N THR A 91 10.65 12.72 4.09
CA THR A 91 11.12 11.37 3.70
C THR A 91 12.62 11.23 3.81
#